data_AF-A0A4P5U2N2-F1
#
_entry.id   AF-A0A4P5U2N2-F1
#
_cell.length_a   1.000
_cell.length_b   1.000
_cell.length_c   1.000
_cell.angle_alpha   90.00
_cell.angle_beta   90.00
_cell.angle_gamma   90.00
#
_symmetry.space_group_name_H-M   'P 1'
#
loop_
_entity.id
_entity.type
_entity.pdbx_description
1 polymer ?
#
loop_
_entity_poly.entity_id
_entity_poly.type
_entity_poly.pdbx_seq_one_letter_code
_entity_poly.pdbx_strand_id
1 'polypeptide(L)'
;MINPADLRLEGALALLEHDRSACLPDAAKSATAFLQSVIDSLCELSLTDALTGLANRRHFRNVLSREIDVVARSGDSALLLMLDIDHFKQINDVHGHSVGDKVIQAIARCLSSCVRPMDTVARYGGEEFAVILPCCQTLYGQIVAERIRQSVAALRIEASDDLELNVTISIGGAFAPEWGRSTAALWIDLADAQLYCAKTEGRNRVMLDAAQEISVSAEEKSLLFGHLNQRDGACPERNNNDTPAKTSTAIQRTGPLSH
;
A
#
# COMPACT_ATOMS: atom_id res chain seq x y z
N MET A 1 3.62 -23.13 38.82
CA MET A 1 2.81 -21.94 38.47
C MET A 1 3.72 -20.74 38.64
N ILE A 2 3.96 -19.97 37.59
CA ILE A 2 4.78 -18.75 37.68
C ILE A 2 3.90 -17.67 38.31
N ASN A 3 4.33 -17.07 39.42
CA ASN A 3 3.62 -15.95 40.05
C ASN A 3 4.05 -14.64 39.34
N PRO A 4 3.13 -13.84 38.79
CA PRO A 4 3.49 -12.58 38.12
C PRO A 4 4.21 -11.60 39.03
N ALA A 5 3.99 -11.66 40.33
CA ALA A 5 4.67 -10.82 41.32
C ALA A 5 6.19 -11.11 41.42
N ASP A 6 6.64 -12.28 40.95
CA ASP A 6 8.06 -12.64 40.91
C ASP A 6 8.76 -12.12 39.64
N LEU A 7 8.00 -11.59 38.67
CA LEU A 7 8.53 -11.01 37.44
C LEU A 7 8.86 -9.52 37.66
N ARG A 8 10.09 -9.13 37.30
CA ARG A 8 10.52 -7.73 37.36
C ARG A 8 9.99 -6.95 36.16
N LEU A 9 8.72 -6.54 36.23
CA LEU A 9 8.02 -5.84 35.14
C LEU A 9 8.08 -4.31 35.25
N GLU A 10 8.77 -3.76 36.24
CA GLU A 10 8.84 -2.31 36.51
C GLU A 10 9.26 -1.51 35.27
N GLY A 11 10.32 -1.96 34.57
CA GLY A 11 10.78 -1.30 33.35
C GLY A 11 9.79 -1.41 32.18
N ALA A 12 9.12 -2.56 32.05
CA ALA A 12 8.10 -2.76 31.03
C ALA A 12 6.89 -1.85 31.27
N LEU A 13 6.41 -1.79 32.51
CA LEU A 13 5.27 -0.95 32.89
C LEU A 13 5.60 0.54 32.74
N ALA A 14 6.81 0.97 33.10
CA ALA A 14 7.25 2.35 32.92
C ALA A 14 7.28 2.77 31.43
N LEU A 15 7.67 1.86 30.52
CA LEU A 15 7.60 2.11 29.08
C LEU A 15 6.15 2.26 28.60
N LEU A 16 5.24 1.43 29.11
CA LEU A 16 3.82 1.45 28.74
C LEU A 16 3.06 2.67 29.30
N GLU A 17 3.43 3.15 30.49
CA GLU A 17 2.85 4.35 31.09
C GLU A 17 3.20 5.62 30.30
N HIS A 18 4.40 5.67 29.70
CA HIS A 18 4.85 6.81 28.90
C HIS A 18 4.07 6.96 27.59
N ASP A 19 3.60 5.85 27.01
CA ASP A 19 2.98 5.81 25.69
C ASP A 19 1.44 5.96 25.69
N ARG A 20 0.83 6.21 26.88
CA ARG A 20 -0.60 6.54 27.15
C ARG A 20 -1.68 5.68 26.46
N SER A 21 -1.33 4.61 25.73
CA SER A 21 -2.26 3.81 24.92
C SER A 21 -2.60 2.44 25.54
N ALA A 22 -1.85 1.98 26.54
CA ALA A 22 -2.05 0.65 27.11
C ALA A 22 -3.10 0.67 28.24
N CYS A 23 -4.35 0.31 27.91
CA CYS A 23 -5.36 -0.04 28.92
C CYS A 23 -5.08 -1.45 29.46
N LEU A 24 -4.16 -1.55 30.42
CA LEU A 24 -3.79 -2.83 31.01
C LEU A 24 -4.94 -3.37 31.90
N PRO A 25 -5.33 -4.66 31.73
CA PRO A 25 -6.34 -5.27 32.60
C PRO A 25 -5.83 -5.41 34.04
N ASP A 26 -6.75 -5.47 34.99
CA ASP A 26 -6.39 -5.62 36.41
C ASP A 26 -5.67 -6.96 36.67
N ALA A 27 -4.40 -6.87 37.08
CA ALA A 27 -3.55 -8.02 37.39
C ALA A 27 -4.13 -8.92 38.49
N ALA A 28 -4.97 -8.37 39.38
CA ALA A 28 -5.62 -9.14 40.44
C ALA A 28 -6.74 -10.06 39.91
N LYS A 29 -7.30 -9.76 38.73
CA LYS A 29 -8.38 -10.56 38.12
C LYS A 29 -7.86 -11.73 37.30
N SER A 30 -6.75 -11.54 36.57
CA SER A 30 -6.11 -12.61 35.80
C SER A 30 -4.65 -12.29 35.51
N ALA A 31 -3.78 -13.02 36.19
CA ALA A 31 -2.32 -13.02 36.02
C ALA A 31 -1.89 -13.24 34.55
N THR A 32 -2.47 -14.24 33.89
CA THR A 32 -2.12 -14.60 32.51
C THR A 32 -2.61 -13.56 31.50
N ALA A 33 -3.82 -13.03 31.68
CA ALA A 33 -4.34 -11.99 30.78
C ALA A 33 -3.55 -10.68 30.92
N PHE A 34 -3.16 -10.33 32.15
CA PHE A 34 -2.28 -9.19 32.40
C PHE A 34 -0.91 -9.36 31.73
N LEU A 35 -0.24 -10.51 31.94
CA LEU A 35 1.06 -10.77 31.30
C LEU A 35 0.96 -10.79 29.78
N GLN A 36 -0.09 -11.39 29.22
CA GLN A 36 -0.31 -11.37 27.77
C GLN A 36 -0.50 -9.94 27.26
N SER A 37 -1.30 -9.12 27.93
CA SER A 37 -1.49 -7.71 27.57
C SER A 37 -0.19 -6.90 27.66
N VAL A 38 0.65 -7.12 28.67
CA VAL A 38 1.95 -6.46 28.77
C VAL A 38 2.87 -6.88 27.62
N ILE A 39 2.90 -8.17 27.29
CA ILE A 39 3.69 -8.67 26.15
C ILE A 39 3.19 -8.06 24.84
N ASP A 40 1.88 -8.04 24.62
CA ASP A 40 1.26 -7.51 23.40
C ASP A 40 1.56 -6.02 23.25
N SER A 41 1.41 -5.22 24.31
CA SER A 41 1.72 -3.78 24.26
C SER A 41 3.22 -3.50 24.07
N LEU A 42 4.11 -4.32 24.65
CA LEU A 42 5.56 -4.21 24.36
C LEU A 42 5.88 -4.59 22.91
N CYS A 43 5.17 -5.58 22.36
CA CYS A 43 5.28 -5.92 20.95
C CYS A 43 4.79 -4.77 20.06
N GLU A 44 3.68 -4.12 20.39
CA GLU A 44 3.18 -2.93 19.67
C GLU A 44 4.18 -1.78 19.71
N LEU A 45 4.75 -1.46 20.87
CA LEU A 45 5.80 -0.42 21.01
C LEU A 45 7.04 -0.78 20.17
N SER A 46 7.35 -2.08 20.02
CA SER A 46 8.42 -2.55 19.15
C SER A 46 8.10 -2.41 17.65
N LEU A 47 6.87 -2.09 17.26
CA LEU A 47 6.42 -1.96 15.87
C LEU A 47 6.25 -0.50 15.43
N THR A 48 6.27 0.45 16.35
CA THR A 48 6.18 1.89 16.05
C THR A 48 7.55 2.58 16.11
N ASP A 49 7.66 3.73 15.46
CA ASP A 49 8.79 4.65 15.56
C ASP A 49 8.54 5.66 16.68
N ALA A 50 9.46 5.75 17.65
CA ALA A 50 9.27 6.54 18.85
C ALA A 50 9.16 8.06 18.61
N LEU A 51 9.73 8.57 17.51
CA LEU A 51 9.66 10.01 17.22
C LEU A 51 8.33 10.40 16.57
N THR A 52 7.83 9.56 15.67
CA THR A 52 6.71 9.89 14.78
C THR A 52 5.40 9.20 15.13
N GLY A 53 5.44 8.10 15.89
CA GLY A 53 4.30 7.21 16.14
C GLY A 53 3.86 6.38 14.93
N LEU A 54 4.55 6.51 13.78
CA LEU A 54 4.28 5.70 12.60
C LEU A 54 4.77 4.26 12.77
N ALA A 55 4.43 3.37 11.85
CA ALA A 55 5.09 2.07 11.77
C ALA A 55 6.61 2.25 11.59
N ASN A 56 7.40 1.44 12.29
CA ASN A 56 8.84 1.41 12.06
C ASN A 56 9.19 0.49 10.89
N ARG A 57 10.47 0.53 10.49
CA ARG A 57 11.01 -0.30 9.40
C ARG A 57 10.71 -1.79 9.56
N ARG A 58 10.74 -2.33 10.77
CA ARG A 58 10.47 -3.76 11.02
C ARG A 58 9.00 -4.08 10.74
N HIS A 59 8.08 -3.27 11.26
CA HIS A 59 6.66 -3.45 11.00
C HIS A 59 6.33 -3.30 9.51
N PHE A 60 6.86 -2.26 8.87
CA PHE A 60 6.72 -2.03 7.43
C PHE A 60 7.11 -3.26 6.61
N ARG A 61 8.28 -3.85 6.88
CA ARG A 61 8.73 -5.06 6.14
C ARG A 61 7.78 -6.24 6.31
N ASN A 62 7.24 -6.42 7.52
CA ASN A 62 6.27 -7.48 7.78
C ASN A 62 4.96 -7.25 7.01
N VAL A 63 4.46 -6.01 6.96
CA VAL A 63 3.28 -5.67 6.18
C VAL A 63 3.53 -5.85 4.69
N LEU A 64 4.68 -5.38 4.18
CA LEU A 64 5.04 -5.50 2.77
C LEU A 64 5.15 -6.97 2.32
N SER A 65 5.74 -7.84 3.15
CA SER A 65 5.79 -9.28 2.88
C SER A 65 4.40 -9.93 2.88
N ARG A 66 3.46 -9.46 3.70
CA ARG A 66 2.08 -9.98 3.65
C ARG A 66 1.33 -9.45 2.44
N GLU A 67 1.54 -8.18 2.10
CA GLU A 67 0.86 -7.56 0.96
C GLU A 67 1.28 -8.22 -0.35
N ILE A 68 2.56 -8.55 -0.53
CA ILE A 68 2.98 -9.27 -1.73
C ILE A 68 2.31 -10.66 -1.84
N ASP A 69 2.07 -11.35 -0.72
CA ASP A 69 1.32 -12.61 -0.69
C ASP A 69 -0.18 -12.42 -0.94
N VAL A 70 -0.73 -11.24 -0.64
CA VAL A 70 -2.13 -10.88 -0.97
C VAL A 70 -2.25 -10.61 -2.46
N VAL A 71 -1.37 -9.79 -3.03
CA VAL A 71 -1.27 -9.56 -4.47
C VAL A 71 -1.04 -10.89 -5.20
N ALA A 72 -0.19 -11.77 -4.66
CA ALA A 72 0.08 -13.13 -5.15
C ALA A 72 -1.18 -13.99 -5.35
N ARG A 73 -2.17 -13.83 -4.46
CA ARG A 73 -3.36 -14.69 -4.40
C ARG A 73 -4.60 -14.05 -5.03
N SER A 74 -4.77 -12.74 -4.85
CA SER A 74 -5.96 -12.00 -5.30
C SER A 74 -5.83 -11.49 -6.73
N GLY A 75 -4.62 -11.15 -7.15
CA GLY A 75 -4.36 -10.43 -8.40
C GLY A 75 -4.67 -8.94 -8.29
N ASP A 76 -5.04 -8.45 -7.11
CA ASP A 76 -5.25 -7.03 -6.88
C ASP A 76 -3.92 -6.28 -6.98
N SER A 77 -3.97 -5.08 -7.57
CA SER A 77 -2.81 -4.20 -7.66
C SER A 77 -2.53 -3.55 -6.31
N ALA A 78 -1.26 -3.38 -5.97
CA ALA A 78 -0.82 -2.61 -4.82
C ALA A 78 0.34 -1.71 -5.22
N LEU A 79 0.48 -0.57 -4.56
CA LEU A 79 1.52 0.41 -4.81
C LEU A 79 2.38 0.61 -3.57
N LEU A 80 3.69 0.53 -3.74
CA LEU A 80 4.67 0.95 -2.74
C LEU A 80 5.21 2.32 -3.12
N LEU A 81 5.24 3.24 -2.17
CA LEU A 81 5.92 4.53 -2.28
C LEU A 81 7.08 4.59 -1.30
N MET A 82 8.22 5.07 -1.77
CA MET A 82 9.40 5.45 -1.00
C MET A 82 9.56 6.97 -1.08
N LEU A 83 9.73 7.61 0.07
CA LEU A 83 9.74 9.07 0.21
C LEU A 83 10.97 9.51 0.98
N ASP A 84 11.52 10.67 0.60
CA ASP A 84 12.67 11.28 1.27
C ASP A 84 12.50 12.78 1.35
N ILE A 85 12.89 13.37 2.49
CA ILE A 85 12.83 14.82 2.71
C ILE A 85 13.98 15.49 1.96
N ASP A 86 13.61 16.37 1.02
CA ASP A 86 14.59 17.07 0.21
C ASP A 86 15.46 18.00 1.09
N HIS A 87 16.78 17.90 0.92
CA HIS A 87 17.76 18.72 1.63
C HIS A 87 17.71 18.63 3.17
N PHE A 88 17.22 17.52 3.74
CA PHE A 88 17.07 17.37 5.19
C PHE A 88 18.37 17.57 5.98
N LYS A 89 19.49 17.06 5.46
CA LYS A 89 20.81 17.31 6.06
C LYS A 89 21.10 18.81 6.22
N GLN A 90 20.75 19.65 5.24
CA GLN A 90 20.94 21.10 5.34
C GLN A 90 20.09 21.73 6.44
N ILE A 91 18.86 21.23 6.65
CA ILE A 91 18.00 21.67 7.75
C ILE A 91 18.67 21.37 9.09
N ASN A 92 19.20 20.16 9.26
CA ASN A 92 19.93 19.77 10.46
C ASN A 92 21.21 20.58 10.66
N ASP A 93 21.98 20.81 9.60
CA ASP A 93 23.24 21.54 9.67
C ASP A 93 23.01 23.03 10.02
N VAL A 94 21.92 23.64 9.56
CA VAL A 94 21.61 25.06 9.79
C VAL A 94 20.85 25.29 11.10
N HIS A 95 19.89 24.43 11.43
CA HIS A 95 18.94 24.67 12.52
C HIS A 95 19.07 23.68 13.69
N GLY A 96 19.90 22.65 13.55
CA GLY A 96 20.12 21.61 14.56
C GLY A 96 19.09 20.48 14.50
N HIS A 97 19.46 19.34 15.10
CA HIS A 97 18.67 18.11 15.03
C HIS A 97 17.28 18.23 15.69
N SER A 98 17.13 19.07 16.72
CA SER A 98 15.83 19.29 17.36
C SER A 98 14.80 19.92 16.41
N VAL A 99 15.24 20.76 15.48
CA VAL A 99 14.40 21.31 14.42
C VAL A 99 14.13 20.26 13.34
N GLY A 100 15.13 19.46 12.97
CA GLY A 100 14.93 18.30 12.10
C GLY A 100 13.87 17.33 12.62
N ASP A 101 13.89 17.03 13.91
CA ASP A 101 12.90 16.17 14.56
C ASP A 101 11.47 16.73 14.44
N LYS A 102 11.30 18.05 14.62
CA LYS A 102 10.00 18.73 14.40
C LYS A 102 9.53 18.60 12.95
N VAL A 103 10.44 18.73 11.98
CA VAL A 103 10.13 18.55 10.56
C VAL A 103 9.66 17.12 10.29
N ILE A 104 10.37 16.12 10.80
CA ILE A 104 10.00 14.71 10.64
C ILE A 104 8.61 14.45 11.25
N GLN A 105 8.35 14.96 12.45
CA GLN A 105 7.06 14.82 13.12
C GLN A 105 5.91 15.49 12.36
N ALA A 106 6.15 16.68 11.80
CA ALA A 106 5.14 17.41 11.02
C ALA A 106 4.80 16.65 9.72
N ILE A 107 5.82 16.14 9.03
CA ILE A 107 5.63 15.33 7.82
C ILE A 107 4.90 14.04 8.16
N ALA A 108 5.26 13.34 9.24
CA ALA A 108 4.57 12.12 9.65
C ALA A 108 3.06 12.31 9.82
N ARG A 109 2.64 13.39 10.51
CA ARG A 109 1.22 13.74 10.68
C ARG A 109 0.56 14.07 9.33
N CYS A 110 1.26 14.81 8.47
CA CYS A 110 0.79 15.13 7.13
C CYS A 110 0.55 13.85 6.30
N LEU A 111 1.50 12.93 6.30
CA LEU A 111 1.38 11.65 5.59
C LEU A 111 0.18 10.83 6.08
N SER A 112 0.01 10.69 7.40
CA SER A 112 -1.13 9.96 7.97
C SER A 112 -2.47 10.59 7.58
N SER A 113 -2.56 11.91 7.47
CA SER A 113 -3.79 12.59 7.03
C SER A 113 -4.07 12.44 5.53
N CYS A 114 -3.04 12.12 4.74
CA CYS A 114 -3.12 12.00 3.28
C CYS A 114 -3.52 10.60 2.81
N VAL A 115 -3.61 9.61 3.69
CA VAL A 115 -3.85 8.20 3.32
C VAL A 115 -5.09 7.64 4.02
N ARG A 116 -5.57 6.49 3.56
CA ARG A 116 -6.72 5.79 4.14
C ARG A 116 -6.30 4.98 5.37
N PRO A 117 -7.23 4.63 6.29
CA PRO A 117 -6.90 3.78 7.45
C PRO A 117 -6.32 2.40 7.11
N MET A 118 -6.59 1.87 5.91
CA MET A 118 -6.03 0.59 5.45
C MET A 118 -4.60 0.71 4.89
N ASP A 119 -4.17 1.92 4.56
CA ASP A 119 -2.84 2.19 4.03
C ASP A 119 -1.84 2.19 5.18
N THR A 120 -0.62 1.72 4.91
CA THR A 120 0.44 1.70 5.94
C THR A 120 1.44 2.80 5.67
N VAL A 121 1.61 3.72 6.62
CA VAL A 121 2.68 4.72 6.61
C VAL A 121 3.74 4.34 7.63
N ALA A 122 5.00 4.34 7.20
CA ALA A 122 6.12 3.97 8.04
C ALA A 122 7.27 4.98 7.93
N ARG A 123 8.00 5.15 9.04
CA ARG A 123 9.34 5.72 9.00
C ARG A 123 10.33 4.60 8.68
N TYR A 124 10.88 4.64 7.47
CA TYR A 124 11.77 3.60 6.95
C TYR A 124 13.22 3.81 7.38
N GLY A 125 13.65 5.07 7.43
CA GLY A 125 15.01 5.49 7.76
C GLY A 125 15.03 6.79 8.60
N GLY A 126 16.17 7.47 8.62
CA GLY A 126 16.32 8.73 9.37
C GLY A 126 15.34 9.80 8.90
N GLU A 127 15.41 10.13 7.61
CA GLU A 127 14.56 11.10 6.90
C GLU A 127 13.68 10.46 5.82
N GLU A 128 13.65 9.13 5.79
CA GLU A 128 12.97 8.33 4.77
C GLU A 128 11.66 7.75 5.32
N PHE A 129 10.61 7.84 4.51
CA PHE A 129 9.29 7.26 4.78
C PHE A 129 8.91 6.28 3.70
N ALA A 130 8.01 5.37 4.02
CA ALA A 130 7.42 4.44 3.07
C ALA A 130 5.90 4.39 3.25
N VAL A 131 5.18 4.21 2.15
CA VAL A 131 3.72 4.05 2.15
C VAL A 131 3.33 2.83 1.33
N ILE A 132 2.56 1.92 1.92
CA ILE A 132 1.96 0.78 1.23
C ILE A 132 0.49 1.12 0.99
N LEU A 133 0.07 1.04 -0.27
CA LEU A 133 -1.30 1.29 -0.73
C LEU A 133 -1.89 -0.02 -1.29
N PRO A 134 -2.57 -0.84 -0.47
CA PRO A 134 -3.26 -2.04 -0.93
C PRO A 134 -4.41 -1.69 -1.89
N CYS A 135 -4.73 -2.60 -2.80
CA CYS A 135 -5.83 -2.44 -3.76
C CYS A 135 -5.78 -1.12 -4.55
N CYS A 136 -4.58 -0.62 -4.84
CA CYS A 136 -4.36 0.65 -5.51
C CYS A 136 -4.17 0.44 -7.02
N GLN A 137 -5.18 0.79 -7.81
CA GLN A 137 -5.07 0.75 -9.27
C GLN A 137 -4.12 1.85 -9.80
N THR A 138 -3.52 1.59 -10.96
CA THR A 138 -2.53 2.47 -11.60
C THR A 138 -2.96 3.93 -11.68
N LEU A 139 -4.23 4.17 -12.08
CA LEU A 139 -4.78 5.52 -12.23
C LEU A 139 -4.82 6.31 -10.92
N TYR A 140 -5.07 5.64 -9.78
CA TYR A 140 -5.18 6.29 -8.48
C TYR A 140 -3.82 6.49 -7.79
N GLY A 141 -2.84 5.63 -8.11
CA GLY A 141 -1.52 5.69 -7.49
C GLY A 141 -0.83 7.05 -7.67
N GLN A 142 -0.84 7.58 -8.90
CA GLN A 142 -0.28 8.89 -9.20
C GLN A 142 -0.99 10.02 -8.42
N ILE A 143 -2.32 9.93 -8.30
CA ILE A 143 -3.13 10.94 -7.62
C ILE A 143 -2.80 10.98 -6.12
N VAL A 144 -2.68 9.82 -5.48
CA VAL A 144 -2.35 9.72 -4.04
C VAL A 144 -0.93 10.22 -3.79
N ALA A 145 0.04 9.79 -4.60
CA ALA A 145 1.43 10.24 -4.47
C ALA A 145 1.56 11.75 -4.66
N GLU A 146 0.88 12.32 -5.66
CA GLU A 146 0.92 13.77 -5.91
C GLU A 146 0.21 14.56 -4.81
N ARG A 147 -0.91 14.06 -4.27
CA ARG A 147 -1.56 14.64 -3.10
C ARG A 147 -0.60 14.70 -1.90
N ILE A 148 0.11 13.62 -1.63
CA ILE A 148 1.11 13.56 -0.55
C ILE A 148 2.18 14.63 -0.77
N ARG A 149 2.77 14.67 -1.97
CA ARG A 149 3.81 15.65 -2.33
C ARG A 149 3.34 17.09 -2.15
N GLN A 150 2.16 17.42 -2.69
CA GLN A 150 1.58 18.76 -2.60
C GLN A 150 1.24 19.15 -1.16
N SER A 151 0.70 18.22 -0.37
CA SER A 151 0.34 18.49 1.03
C SER A 151 1.56 18.79 1.88
N VAL A 152 2.67 18.05 1.68
CA VAL A 152 3.93 18.34 2.36
C VAL A 152 4.54 19.65 1.89
N ALA A 153 4.53 19.93 0.58
CA ALA A 153 5.06 21.19 0.04
C ALA A 153 4.28 22.44 0.50
N ALA A 154 2.99 22.28 0.83
CA ALA A 154 2.15 23.33 1.38
C ALA A 154 2.24 23.46 2.92
N LEU A 155 2.93 22.53 3.59
CA LEU A 155 3.03 22.51 5.04
C LEU A 155 3.95 23.61 5.53
N ARG A 156 3.42 24.44 6.44
CA ARG A 156 4.19 25.41 7.22
C ARG A 156 4.56 24.78 8.55
N ILE A 157 5.85 24.63 8.79
CA ILE A 157 6.37 23.95 9.98
C ILE A 157 6.91 25.01 10.94
N GLU A 158 6.20 25.25 12.03
CA GLU A 158 6.63 26.14 13.11
C GLU A 158 7.74 25.45 13.93
N ALA A 159 8.99 25.75 13.59
CA ALA A 159 10.17 25.16 14.23
C ALA A 159 10.53 25.87 15.55
N SER A 160 10.21 27.16 15.68
CA SER A 160 10.30 27.97 16.90
C SER A 160 9.45 29.24 16.74
N ASP A 161 9.30 30.04 17.79
CA ASP A 161 8.46 31.25 17.79
C ASP A 161 8.76 32.21 16.60
N ASP A 162 10.02 32.29 16.17
CA ASP A 162 10.45 33.13 15.04
C ASP A 162 10.93 32.36 13.79
N LEU A 163 10.67 31.04 13.69
CA LEU A 163 11.15 30.23 12.57
C LEU A 163 10.03 29.35 11.98
N GLU A 164 9.61 29.70 10.76
CA GLU A 164 8.74 28.89 9.92
C GLU A 164 9.57 28.26 8.79
N LEU A 165 9.45 26.95 8.62
CA LEU A 165 10.13 26.19 7.57
C LEU A 165 9.11 25.61 6.59
N ASN A 166 9.46 25.69 5.31
CA ASN A 166 8.78 24.97 4.25
C ASN A 166 9.75 23.95 3.66
N VAL A 167 9.30 22.72 3.50
CA VAL A 167 10.11 21.59 3.03
C VAL A 167 9.40 20.87 1.90
N THR A 168 10.16 20.18 1.06
CA THR A 168 9.61 19.34 0.00
C THR A 168 10.08 17.91 0.17
N ILE A 169 9.39 17.00 -0.51
CA ILE A 169 9.74 15.59 -0.53
C ILE A 169 9.83 15.11 -1.98
N SER A 170 10.77 14.20 -2.21
CA SER A 170 10.82 13.41 -3.44
C SER A 170 10.15 12.07 -3.18
N ILE A 171 9.38 11.58 -4.16
CA ILE A 171 8.63 10.32 -4.06
C ILE A 171 8.96 9.43 -5.25
N GLY A 172 9.42 8.22 -4.94
CA GLY A 172 9.48 7.11 -5.87
C GLY A 172 8.40 6.10 -5.56
N GLY A 173 7.88 5.41 -6.56
CA GLY A 173 6.96 4.31 -6.30
C GLY A 173 6.96 3.26 -7.39
N ALA A 174 6.53 2.06 -7.03
CA ALA A 174 6.41 0.95 -7.96
C ALA A 174 5.17 0.14 -7.62
N PHE A 175 4.43 -0.28 -8.64
CA PHE A 175 3.36 -1.25 -8.46
C PHE A 175 3.97 -2.62 -8.16
N ALA A 176 3.22 -3.45 -7.42
CA ALA A 176 3.66 -4.80 -7.09
C ALA A 176 3.98 -5.59 -8.38
N PRO A 177 5.15 -6.21 -8.49
CA PRO A 177 5.54 -6.93 -9.70
C PRO A 177 4.69 -8.18 -9.91
N GLU A 178 4.47 -8.54 -11.19
CA GLU A 178 3.66 -9.70 -11.58
C GLU A 178 4.22 -11.04 -11.09
N TRP A 179 3.32 -12.02 -10.94
CA TRP A 179 3.57 -13.31 -10.29
C TRP A 179 4.79 -14.08 -10.82
N GLY A 180 5.54 -14.66 -9.88
CA GLY A 180 6.62 -15.62 -10.16
C GLY A 180 8.03 -15.16 -9.75
N ARG A 181 8.24 -13.85 -9.54
CA ARG A 181 9.52 -13.28 -9.03
C ARG A 181 9.35 -12.17 -7.99
N SER A 182 8.13 -11.96 -7.52
CA SER A 182 7.75 -10.84 -6.66
C SER A 182 8.21 -11.07 -5.23
N THR A 183 9.37 -10.53 -4.88
CA THR A 183 9.82 -10.46 -3.47
C THR A 183 9.60 -9.06 -2.94
N ALA A 184 9.39 -8.95 -1.62
CA ALA A 184 9.34 -7.64 -0.96
C ALA A 184 10.62 -6.82 -1.18
N ALA A 185 11.78 -7.48 -1.32
CA ALA A 185 13.05 -6.81 -1.62
C ALA A 185 13.04 -6.20 -3.03
N LEU A 186 12.66 -6.97 -4.05
CA LEU A 186 12.54 -6.47 -5.43
C LEU A 186 11.57 -5.28 -5.51
N TRP A 187 10.45 -5.36 -4.79
CA TRP A 187 9.47 -4.28 -4.79
C TRP A 187 10.03 -2.98 -4.19
N ILE A 188 10.80 -3.06 -3.10
CA ILE A 188 11.53 -1.92 -2.54
C ILE A 188 12.54 -1.38 -3.54
N ASP A 189 13.36 -2.26 -4.15
CA ASP A 189 14.40 -1.84 -5.10
C ASP A 189 13.83 -1.06 -6.29
N LEU A 190 12.66 -1.47 -6.81
CA LEU A 190 11.96 -0.75 -7.87
C LEU A 190 11.47 0.63 -7.42
N ALA A 191 10.86 0.73 -6.23
CA ALA A 191 10.39 2.01 -5.69
C ALA A 191 11.56 2.96 -5.37
N ASP A 192 12.66 2.45 -4.83
CA ASP A 192 13.88 3.19 -4.54
C ASP A 192 14.57 3.70 -5.81
N ALA A 193 14.57 2.90 -6.89
CA ALA A 193 15.08 3.35 -8.19
C ALA A 193 14.32 4.57 -8.70
N GLN A 194 12.99 4.57 -8.56
CA GLN A 194 12.17 5.72 -8.93
C GLN A 194 12.37 6.92 -8.00
N LEU A 195 12.62 6.69 -6.71
CA LEU A 195 12.95 7.78 -5.76
C LEU A 195 14.29 8.42 -6.12
N TYR A 196 15.27 7.62 -6.52
CA TYR A 196 16.53 8.11 -7.04
C TYR A 196 16.35 8.94 -8.32
N CYS A 197 15.51 8.52 -9.26
CA CYS A 197 15.13 9.32 -10.42
C CYS A 197 14.47 10.64 -10.00
N ALA A 198 13.53 10.62 -9.06
CA ALA A 198 12.88 11.83 -8.55
C ALA A 198 13.89 12.83 -7.97
N LYS A 199 14.87 12.35 -7.19
CA LYS A 199 15.93 13.17 -6.59
C LYS A 199 16.88 13.74 -7.65
N THR A 200 17.24 12.97 -8.67
CA THR A 200 18.22 13.38 -9.68
C THR A 200 17.64 14.30 -10.74
N GLU A 201 16.35 14.19 -11.05
CA GLU A 201 15.71 15.06 -12.05
C GLU A 201 15.27 16.43 -11.51
N GLY A 202 15.52 16.73 -10.23
CA GLY A 202 15.30 18.05 -9.65
C GLY A 202 14.43 18.07 -8.39
N ARG A 203 14.19 16.92 -7.75
CA ARG A 203 13.46 16.79 -6.48
C ARG A 203 12.01 17.28 -6.56
N ASN A 204 11.33 17.31 -5.41
CA ASN A 204 9.94 17.78 -5.27
C ASN A 204 9.01 17.24 -6.37
N ARG A 205 9.06 15.92 -6.59
CA ARG A 205 8.30 15.25 -7.65
C ARG A 205 7.98 13.81 -7.30
N VAL A 206 7.03 13.27 -8.07
CA VAL A 206 6.64 11.87 -8.04
C VAL A 206 7.15 11.18 -9.30
N MET A 207 7.86 10.07 -9.13
CA MET A 207 8.20 9.14 -10.20
C MET A 207 7.62 7.77 -9.85
N LEU A 208 6.76 7.22 -10.71
CA LEU A 208 6.20 5.88 -10.53
C LEU A 208 6.70 4.96 -11.64
N ASP A 209 7.07 3.74 -11.29
CA ASP A 209 7.26 2.65 -12.24
C ASP A 209 5.88 2.11 -12.59
N ALA A 210 5.50 2.19 -13.86
CA ALA A 210 4.17 1.78 -14.31
C ALA A 210 4.07 0.25 -14.25
N ALA A 211 2.93 -0.26 -13.78
CA ALA A 211 2.61 -1.68 -13.96
C ALA A 211 2.66 -1.98 -15.45
N GLN A 212 3.48 -2.96 -15.87
CA GLN A 212 3.49 -3.41 -17.25
C GLN A 212 2.11 -4.01 -17.55
N GLU A 213 1.24 -3.28 -18.24
CA GLU A 213 0.07 -3.89 -18.84
C GLU A 213 0.57 -4.79 -19.97
N ILE A 214 0.59 -6.11 -19.76
CA ILE A 214 0.62 -7.05 -20.88
C ILE A 214 -0.74 -6.94 -21.55
N SER A 215 -0.90 -5.97 -22.45
CA SER A 215 -2.00 -5.97 -23.39
C SER A 215 -1.80 -7.15 -24.33
N VAL A 216 -2.43 -8.29 -24.04
CA VAL A 216 -2.52 -9.38 -25.01
C VAL A 216 -3.42 -8.87 -26.13
N SER A 217 -2.85 -8.66 -27.32
CA SER A 217 -3.63 -8.22 -28.48
C SER A 217 -4.79 -9.18 -28.74
N ALA A 218 -5.88 -8.70 -29.36
CA ALA A 218 -7.02 -9.56 -29.71
C ALA A 218 -6.60 -10.76 -30.59
N GLU A 219 -5.51 -10.60 -31.33
CA GLU A 219 -4.88 -11.63 -32.16
C GLU A 219 -4.17 -12.70 -31.31
N GLU A 220 -3.35 -12.30 -30.33
CA GLU A 220 -2.71 -13.22 -29.39
C GLU A 220 -3.74 -13.93 -28.50
N LYS A 221 -4.80 -13.23 -28.07
CA LYS A 221 -5.92 -13.85 -27.35
C LYS A 221 -6.65 -14.86 -28.23
N SER A 222 -6.84 -14.59 -29.52
CA SER A 222 -7.41 -15.55 -30.47
C SER A 222 -6.50 -16.76 -30.69
N LEU A 223 -5.18 -16.59 -30.69
CA LEU A 223 -4.23 -17.70 -30.83
C LEU A 223 -4.14 -18.57 -29.57
N LEU A 224 -4.21 -17.97 -28.38
CA LEU A 224 -4.20 -18.68 -27.10
C LEU A 224 -5.51 -19.44 -26.81
N PHE A 225 -6.67 -18.88 -27.17
CA PHE A 225 -7.98 -19.45 -26.86
C PHE A 225 -8.71 -20.09 -28.06
N GLY A 226 -8.17 -19.98 -29.27
CA GLY A 226 -8.80 -20.48 -30.51
C GLY A 226 -9.07 -21.99 -30.51
N HIS A 227 -8.29 -22.78 -29.76
CA HIS A 227 -8.45 -24.23 -29.69
C HIS A 227 -9.54 -24.70 -28.71
N LEU A 228 -10.00 -23.84 -27.79
CA LEU A 228 -11.03 -24.19 -26.80
C LEU A 228 -12.45 -24.04 -27.36
N ASN A 229 -12.66 -23.17 -28.34
CA ASN A 229 -13.97 -22.98 -29.00
C ASN A 229 -14.29 -23.99 -30.11
N GLN A 230 -13.40 -24.93 -30.42
CA GLN A 230 -13.62 -25.95 -31.47
C GLN A 230 -14.11 -27.30 -30.94
N ARG A 231 -14.39 -27.45 -29.64
CA ARG A 231 -14.96 -28.68 -29.07
C ARG A 231 -16.36 -28.46 -28.52
N ASP A 232 -17.30 -28.09 -29.39
CA ASP A 232 -18.71 -28.42 -29.22
C ASP A 232 -19.37 -28.46 -30.61
N GLY A 233 -19.65 -29.65 -31.10
CA GLY A 233 -20.32 -29.81 -32.40
C GLY A 233 -20.16 -31.16 -33.08
N ALA A 234 -20.18 -32.28 -32.34
CA ALA A 234 -20.45 -33.58 -32.95
C ALA A 234 -20.98 -34.58 -31.91
N CYS A 235 -22.28 -34.53 -31.63
CA CYS A 235 -23.03 -35.67 -31.11
C CYS A 235 -23.97 -36.16 -32.23
N PRO A 236 -24.09 -37.47 -32.50
CA PRO A 236 -24.78 -37.96 -33.70
C PRO A 236 -26.28 -38.07 -33.48
N GLU A 237 -27.09 -37.36 -34.27
CA GLU A 237 -28.55 -37.57 -34.28
C GLU A 237 -28.93 -38.75 -35.18
N ARG A 238 -29.61 -39.73 -34.56
CA ARG A 238 -30.34 -40.81 -35.23
C ARG A 238 -31.58 -40.20 -35.89
N ASN A 239 -31.75 -40.39 -37.21
CA ASN A 239 -32.99 -40.08 -37.89
C ASN A 239 -33.74 -41.37 -38.24
N ASN A 240 -34.97 -41.48 -37.74
CA ASN A 240 -35.98 -42.43 -38.18
C ASN A 240 -37.18 -41.65 -38.71
N ASN A 241 -37.59 -42.01 -39.93
CA ASN A 241 -38.91 -41.89 -40.55
C ASN A 241 -39.41 -40.55 -41.14
N ASP A 242 -39.51 -40.62 -42.47
CA ASP A 242 -40.73 -40.47 -43.29
C ASP A 242 -41.32 -39.10 -43.67
N THR A 243 -41.13 -38.84 -44.98
CA THR A 243 -42.04 -38.28 -46.00
C THR A 243 -42.23 -36.76 -46.14
N PRO A 244 -42.48 -36.28 -47.40
CA PRO A 244 -41.98 -34.99 -47.87
C PRO A 244 -43.07 -33.91 -48.04
N ALA A 245 -42.68 -32.65 -47.91
CA ALA A 245 -43.52 -31.51 -48.27
C ALA A 245 -43.31 -31.10 -49.75
N LYS A 246 -44.42 -30.98 -50.47
CA LYS A 246 -44.53 -30.35 -51.79
C LYS A 246 -44.89 -28.86 -51.64
N THR A 247 -44.19 -28.03 -52.43
CA THR A 247 -44.61 -26.75 -53.04
C THR A 247 -44.97 -25.53 -52.17
N SER A 248 -44.09 -24.53 -52.28
CA SER A 248 -44.31 -23.23 -52.93
C SER A 248 -45.19 -22.15 -52.27
N THR A 249 -44.59 -20.96 -52.28
CA THR A 249 -45.13 -19.63 -52.65
C THR A 249 -45.14 -18.57 -51.55
N ALA A 250 -44.64 -17.40 -51.96
CA ALA A 250 -44.38 -16.16 -51.25
C ALA A 250 -45.63 -15.47 -50.65
N ILE A 251 -45.42 -14.43 -49.85
CA ILE A 251 -45.94 -13.06 -50.08
C ILE A 251 -45.38 -12.05 -49.04
N GLN A 252 -45.32 -10.81 -49.50
CA GLN A 252 -44.64 -9.61 -49.01
C GLN A 252 -45.25 -8.94 -47.76
N ARG A 253 -44.36 -8.17 -47.10
CA ARG A 253 -44.50 -6.83 -46.47
C ARG A 253 -45.91 -6.28 -46.18
N THR A 254 -46.08 -5.73 -44.97
CA THR A 254 -46.32 -4.29 -44.67
C THR A 254 -46.55 -4.10 -43.15
N GLY A 255 -46.00 -3.04 -42.55
CA GLY A 255 -46.34 -2.59 -41.17
C GLY A 255 -47.58 -1.68 -41.19
N PRO A 256 -47.78 -0.72 -40.26
CA PRO A 256 -47.38 -0.61 -38.85
C PRO A 256 -48.56 -0.12 -37.93
N LEU A 257 -48.23 0.25 -36.68
CA LEU A 257 -48.90 1.21 -35.76
C LEU A 257 -50.10 0.77 -34.86
N SER A 258 -49.85 0.98 -33.55
CA SER A 258 -50.68 1.62 -32.52
C SER A 258 -52.01 0.99 -32.06
N HIS A 259 -52.06 0.61 -30.78
CA HIS A 259 -52.76 1.39 -29.75
C HIS A 259 -52.22 1.06 -28.35
#